data_AF-W6NED0-F1
#
_entry.id   AF-W6NED0-F1
#
_cell.length_a   1.000
_cell.length_b   1.000
_cell.length_c   1.000
_cell.angle_alpha   90.00
_cell.angle_beta   90.00
_cell.angle_gamma   90.00
#
_symmetry.space_group_name_H-M   'P 1'
#
loop_
_entity.id
_entity.type
_entity.pdbx_description
1 polymer ?
#
loop_
_entity_poly.entity_id
_entity_poly.type
_entity_poly.pdbx_seq_one_letter_code
_entity_poly.pdbx_strand_id
1 'polypeptide(L)'
;METLLAPARGNRRSTGRQQPELNAQTPAFQFSSTVELAHSKGGHMWGRFKMERPNGSTFDVAIPTVVLESFDEGSVGNIEKTVE
;
A
#
# COMPACT_ATOMS: atom_id res chain seq x y z
N MET A 1 -8.59 1.07 11.50
CA MET A 1 -9.04 0.31 10.32
C MET A 1 -7.83 -0.47 9.83
N GLU A 2 -7.85 -1.82 9.89
CA GLU A 2 -6.77 -2.64 9.32
C GLU A 2 -7.04 -2.82 7.83
N THR A 3 -6.40 -2.04 6.97
CA THR A 3 -6.53 -2.24 5.53
C THR A 3 -5.41 -3.18 5.09
N LEU A 4 -5.71 -4.48 5.07
CA LEU A 4 -4.81 -5.49 4.53
C LEU A 4 -4.57 -5.16 3.04
N LEU A 5 -3.40 -4.61 2.71
CA LEU A 5 -2.83 -4.75 1.37
C LEU A 5 -2.47 -6.23 1.21
N ALA A 6 -3.48 -7.06 0.93
CA ALA A 6 -3.24 -8.44 0.54
C ALA A 6 -2.75 -8.41 -0.92
N PRO A 7 -1.55 -8.94 -1.25
CA PRO A 7 -1.48 -9.59 -2.55
C PRO A 7 -2.52 -10.71 -2.51
N ALA A 8 -3.33 -10.76 -3.57
CA ALA A 8 -4.48 -11.64 -3.69
C ALA A 8 -4.25 -12.99 -3.01
N ARG A 9 -5.03 -13.26 -1.95
CA ARG A 9 -5.21 -14.63 -1.49
C ARG A 9 -5.66 -15.43 -2.70
N GLY A 10 -4.88 -16.44 -3.05
CA GLY A 10 -5.22 -17.42 -4.07
C GLY A 10 -6.57 -18.04 -3.74
N ASN A 11 -7.62 -17.50 -4.35
CA ASN A 11 -8.86 -18.18 -4.66
C ASN A 11 -9.14 -17.91 -6.13
N ARG A 12 -8.41 -18.63 -6.98
CA ARG A 12 -8.75 -19.05 -8.37
C ARG A 12 -9.49 -18.09 -9.31
N ARG A 13 -9.48 -16.77 -9.07
CA ARG A 13 -10.12 -15.73 -9.91
C ARG A 13 -9.48 -14.33 -9.76
N SER A 14 -8.15 -14.22 -9.68
CA SER A 14 -7.48 -12.94 -9.97
C SER A 14 -7.04 -12.93 -11.44
N THR A 15 -8.01 -12.95 -12.34
CA THR A 15 -7.77 -12.84 -13.78
C THR A 15 -7.34 -11.41 -14.11
N GLY A 16 -6.02 -11.16 -14.20
CA GLY A 16 -5.50 -9.98 -14.90
C GLY A 16 -4.32 -9.24 -14.27
N ARG A 17 -3.94 -9.49 -13.01
CA ARG A 17 -2.72 -8.87 -12.44
C ARG A 17 -1.56 -9.84 -12.52
N GLN A 18 -0.54 -9.49 -13.30
CA GLN A 18 0.74 -10.22 -13.33
C GLN A 18 1.33 -10.25 -11.92
N GLN A 19 1.75 -11.44 -11.47
CA GLN A 19 2.55 -11.58 -10.26
C GLN A 19 4.01 -11.28 -10.64
N PRO A 20 4.61 -10.19 -10.11
CA PRO A 20 5.98 -9.84 -10.48
C PRO A 20 6.96 -10.86 -9.91
N GLU A 21 7.92 -11.28 -10.73
CA GLU A 21 9.04 -12.12 -10.30
C GLU A 21 10.24 -11.24 -9.96
N LEU A 22 10.81 -11.46 -8.77
CA LEU A 22 12.05 -10.83 -8.34
C LEU A 22 13.21 -11.83 -8.50
N ASN A 23 14.20 -11.48 -9.30
CA ASN A 23 15.41 -12.27 -9.50
C ASN A 23 16.63 -11.35 -9.72
N ALA A 24 17.80 -11.92 -9.98
CA ALA A 24 19.03 -11.13 -10.14
C ALA A 24 18.99 -10.15 -11.34
N GLN A 25 18.23 -10.46 -12.38
CA GLN A 25 18.06 -9.59 -13.56
C GLN A 25 16.97 -8.53 -13.31
N THR A 26 15.94 -8.88 -12.55
CA THR A 26 14.84 -7.98 -12.15
C THR A 26 14.72 -7.91 -10.62
N PRO A 27 15.66 -7.21 -9.94
CA PRO A 27 15.76 -7.25 -8.48
C PRO A 27 14.73 -6.38 -7.77
N ALA A 28 14.01 -5.54 -8.50
CA ALA A 28 13.07 -4.59 -7.95
C ALA A 28 11.79 -4.53 -8.79
N PHE A 29 10.69 -4.26 -8.11
CA PHE A 29 9.38 -4.01 -8.71
C PHE A 29 8.73 -2.85 -7.97
N GLN A 30 8.16 -1.91 -8.71
CA GLN A 30 7.43 -0.78 -8.17
C GLN A 30 6.03 -0.73 -8.77
N PHE A 31 5.03 -0.51 -7.93
CA PHE A 31 3.66 -0.29 -8.36
C PHE A 31 3.03 0.86 -7.57
N SER A 32 2.03 1.50 -8.16
CA SER A 32 1.21 2.50 -7.51
C SER A 32 -0.23 1.99 -7.40
N SER A 33 -0.88 2.28 -6.29
CA SER A 33 -2.29 2.01 -6.06
C SER A 33 -2.87 3.14 -5.21
N THR A 34 -4.20 3.20 -5.13
CA THR A 34 -4.93 4.21 -4.38
C THR A 34 -5.84 3.52 -3.37
N VAL A 35 -5.98 4.10 -2.19
CA VAL A 35 -6.91 3.66 -1.15
C VAL A 35 -7.88 4.81 -0.90
N GLU A 36 -9.17 4.52 -0.97
CA GLU A 36 -10.20 5.48 -0.57
C GLU A 36 -10.49 5.30 0.93
N LEU A 37 -10.40 6.38 1.69
CA LEU A 37 -10.71 6.38 3.12
C LEU A 37 -12.16 6.79 3.33
N ALA A 38 -12.92 5.95 4.03
CA ALA A 38 -14.33 6.22 4.33
C ALA A 38 -14.53 7.36 5.35
N HIS A 39 -13.46 7.79 6.04
CA HIS A 39 -13.53 8.81 7.09
C HIS A 39 -12.47 9.89 6.86
N SER A 40 -12.86 11.15 7.10
CA SER A 40 -12.01 12.35 7.02
C SER A 40 -11.02 12.51 8.18
N LYS A 41 -10.72 11.45 8.92
CA LYS A 41 -9.80 11.48 10.09
C LYS A 41 -8.49 10.74 9.83
N GLY A 42 -8.20 10.42 8.57
CA GLY A 42 -7.04 9.62 8.20
C GLY A 42 -7.16 8.13 8.57
N GLY A 43 -6.05 7.41 8.50
CA GLY A 43 -5.96 5.99 8.81
C GLY A 43 -4.53 5.49 8.95
N HIS A 44 -4.39 4.21 9.28
CA HIS A 44 -3.11 3.50 9.25
C HIS A 44 -3.19 2.41 8.17
N MET A 45 -2.11 2.21 7.42
CA MET A 45 -2.00 1.20 6.38
C MET A 45 -0.84 0.27 6.70
N TRP A 46 -1.07 -1.03 6.70
CA TRP A 46 -0.06 -2.06 6.94
C TRP A 46 -0.50 -3.34 6.24
N GLY A 47 0.42 -4.29 6.09
CA GLY A 47 0.08 -5.53 5.41
C GLY A 47 1.26 -6.46 5.29
N ARG A 48 1.11 -7.49 4.46
CA ARG A 48 2.18 -8.42 4.14
C ARG A 48 2.05 -8.86 2.70
N PHE A 49 3.16 -8.96 1.99
CA PHE A 49 3.25 -9.70 0.76
C PHE A 49 3.56 -11.16 1.03
N LYS A 50 2.78 -12.09 0.48
CA LYS A 50 3.16 -13.50 0.43
C LYS A 50 4.03 -13.74 -0.80
N MET A 51 5.23 -14.23 -0.58
CA MET A 51 6.20 -14.57 -1.60
C MET A 51 6.29 -16.09 -1.74
N GLU A 52 6.48 -16.57 -2.97
CA GLU A 52 6.72 -17.97 -3.29
C GLU A 52 8.13 -18.13 -3.86
N ARG A 53 8.86 -19.15 -3.41
CA ARG A 53 10.17 -19.53 -3.96
C ARG A 53 9.99 -20.57 -5.06
N PRO A 54 10.98 -20.76 -5.95
CA PRO A 54 10.94 -21.81 -6.99
C PRO A 54 10.73 -23.24 -6.44
N ASN A 55 11.08 -23.48 -5.18
CA ASN A 55 10.87 -24.77 -4.52
C ASN A 55 9.45 -24.94 -3.91
N GLY A 56 8.54 -24.01 -4.17
CA GLY A 56 7.16 -24.01 -3.65
C GLY A 56 7.02 -23.60 -2.19
N SER A 57 8.11 -23.31 -1.47
CA SER A 57 8.02 -22.74 -0.12
C SER A 57 7.57 -21.28 -0.17
N THR A 58 6.87 -20.85 0.88
CA THR A 58 6.39 -19.47 0.98
C THR A 58 6.98 -18.74 2.16
N PHE A 59 7.03 -17.42 2.08
CA PHE A 59 7.39 -16.54 3.18
C PHE A 59 6.64 -15.21 3.07
N ASP A 60 6.43 -14.55 4.20
CA ASP A 60 5.77 -13.25 4.24
C ASP A 60 6.79 -12.12 4.34
N VAL A 61 6.56 -11.03 3.60
CA VAL A 61 7.31 -9.78 3.68
C VAL A 61 6.38 -8.71 4.23
N ALA A 62 6.76 -8.07 5.34
CA ALA A 62 5.92 -7.05 5.96
C ALA A 62 5.91 -5.74 5.15
N ILE A 63 4.73 -5.15 5.01
CA ILE A 63 4.58 -3.74 4.64
C ILE A 63 4.57 -2.96 5.97
N PRO A 64 5.54 -2.07 6.20
CA PRO A 64 5.58 -1.24 7.40
C PRO A 64 4.29 -0.44 7.56
N THR A 65 3.95 -0.10 8.81
CA THR A 65 2.81 0.79 9.07
C THR A 65 3.10 2.18 8.50
N VAL A 66 2.19 2.66 7.65
CA VAL A 66 2.19 4.01 7.09
C VAL A 66 0.96 4.74 7.64
N VAL A 67 1.12 5.99 8.06
CA VAL A 67 -0.01 6.86 8.44
C VAL A 67 -0.52 7.54 7.19
N LEU A 68 -1.83 7.48 6.98
CA LEU A 68 -2.54 8.17 5.92
C LEU A 68 -3.24 9.37 6.53
N GLU A 69 -2.76 10.57 6.24
CA GLU A 69 -3.36 11.81 6.71
C GLU A 69 -4.44 12.27 5.74
N SER A 70 -5.55 12.78 6.28
CA SER A 70 -6.52 13.54 5.50
C SER A 70 -6.24 15.02 5.70
N PHE A 71 -5.90 15.71 4.64
CA PHE A 71 -5.85 17.17 4.65
C PHE A 71 -7.27 17.68 4.45
N ASP A 72 -7.81 18.35 5.46
CA ASP A 72 -9.02 19.15 5.26
C ASP A 72 -8.65 20.32 4.34
N GLU A 73 -9.37 20.46 3.23
CA GLU A 73 -9.17 21.55 2.26
C GLU A 73 -9.38 22.96 2.90
N GLY A 74 -9.88 23.02 4.14
CA GLY A 74 -10.07 24.24 4.94
C GLY A 74 -8.84 24.76 5.68
N SER A 75 -7.70 24.04 5.73
CA SER A 75 -6.50 24.50 6.45
C SER A 75 -5.47 25.23 5.59
N VAL A 76 -5.66 25.30 4.27
CA VAL A 76 -4.71 25.95 3.34
C VAL A 76 -4.82 27.50 3.36
N GLY A 77 -5.81 28.06 4.07
CA GLY A 77 -6.09 29.51 4.08
C GLY A 77 -5.38 30.36 5.15
N ASN A 78 -4.57 29.78 6.05
CA ASN A 78 -4.05 30.52 7.21
C ASN A 78 -2.53 30.82 7.18
N ILE A 79 -1.84 30.56 6.08
CA ILE A 79 -0.38 30.75 6.00
C ILE A 79 0.03 32.14 5.46
N GLU A 80 -0.90 32.99 5.04
CA GLU A 80 -0.61 34.30 4.42
C GLU A 80 -0.78 35.53 5.34
N LYS A 81 -1.04 35.38 6.64
CA LYS A 81 -1.20 36.53 7.57
C LYS A 81 -0.27 36.48 8.79
N THR A 82 1.04 36.52 8.58
CA THR A 82 2.00 36.82 9.67
C THR A 82 3.16 37.71 9.22
N VAL A 83 2.97 38.58 8.23
CA VAL A 83 3.95 39.63 7.93
C VAL A 83 3.23 40.97 7.82
N GLU A 84 2.98 41.59 8.99
CA GLU A 84 2.95 43.05 9.18
C GLU A 84 3.66 43.37 10.49
#